data_AF-A0A7V4DE20-F1
#
_entry.id   AF-A0A7V4DE20-F1
#
_cell.length_a   1.000
_cell.length_b   1.000
_cell.length_c   1.000
_cell.angle_alpha   90.00
_cell.angle_beta   90.00
_cell.angle_gamma   90.00
#
_symmetry.space_group_name_H-M   'P 1'
#
loop_
_entity.id
_entity.type
_entity.pdbx_description
1 polymer ?
#
loop_
_entity_poly.entity_id
_entity_poly.type
_entity_poly.pdbx_seq_one_letter_code
_entity_poly.pdbx_strand_id
1 'polypeptide(L)'
;MQEGMALVNELLSRMTLEEKVAQLCAVHANRLLEGKKFSEEKARTVLAHGIGQITRLLGTPELEPEEAVELGNAIQRFLKEKTRLGIPAMIHEECLSG
;
A
#
# COMPACT_ATOMS: atom_id res chain seq x y z
N MET A 1 -7.59 -21.35 -10.39
CA MET A 1 -7.87 -20.21 -11.28
C MET A 1 -9.32 -19.72 -11.17
N GLN A 2 -10.32 -20.62 -11.20
CA GLN A 2 -11.75 -20.26 -11.08
C GLN A 2 -12.11 -19.60 -9.75
N GLU A 3 -11.60 -20.10 -8.63
CA GLU A 3 -11.84 -19.52 -7.28
C GLU A 3 -11.23 -18.12 -7.12
N GLY A 4 -10.03 -17.89 -7.66
CA GLY A 4 -9.39 -16.58 -7.64
C GLY A 4 -10.19 -15.53 -8.41
N MET A 5 -10.72 -15.89 -9.58
CA MET A 5 -11.59 -15.00 -10.34
C MET A 5 -12.92 -14.73 -9.63
N ALA A 6 -13.49 -15.72 -8.93
CA ALA A 6 -14.69 -15.53 -8.13
C ALA A 6 -14.45 -14.52 -6.99
N LEU A 7 -13.33 -14.63 -6.28
CA LEU A 7 -12.94 -13.68 -5.23
C LEU A 7 -12.72 -12.27 -5.79
N VAL A 8 -12.03 -12.14 -6.94
CA VAL A 8 -11.81 -10.84 -7.58
C VAL A 8 -13.15 -10.17 -7.95
N ASN A 9 -14.07 -10.92 -8.56
CA ASN A 9 -15.38 -10.38 -8.92
C ASN A 9 -16.21 -9.97 -7.70
N GLU A 10 -16.14 -10.75 -6.62
CA GLU A 10 -16.81 -10.43 -5.35
C GLU A 10 -16.26 -9.13 -4.74
N LEU A 11 -14.94 -8.97 -4.66
CA LEU A 11 -14.30 -7.73 -4.19
C LEU A 11 -14.66 -6.53 -5.07
N LEU A 12 -14.55 -6.67 -6.40
CA LEU A 12 -14.89 -5.60 -7.35
C LEU A 12 -16.36 -5.16 -7.25
N SER A 13 -17.27 -6.07 -6.92
CA SER A 13 -18.68 -5.75 -6.72
C SER A 13 -18.93 -4.92 -5.46
N ARG A 14 -18.05 -5.04 -4.46
CA ARG A 14 -18.14 -4.35 -3.18
C ARG A 14 -17.44 -3.00 -3.15
N MET A 15 -16.58 -2.70 -4.13
CA MET A 15 -15.79 -1.47 -4.18
C MET A 15 -16.57 -0.25 -4.68
N THR A 16 -16.28 0.92 -4.09
CA THR A 16 -16.67 2.21 -4.67
C THR A 16 -15.82 2.53 -5.90
N LEU A 17 -16.16 3.59 -6.63
CA LEU A 17 -15.36 4.04 -7.78
C LEU A 17 -13.97 4.49 -7.33
N GLU A 18 -13.88 5.21 -6.21
CA GLU A 18 -12.64 5.76 -5.66
C GLU A 18 -11.69 4.62 -5.23
N GLU A 19 -12.21 3.57 -4.61
CA GLU A 19 -11.41 2.40 -4.23
C GLU A 19 -10.92 1.63 -5.47
N LYS A 20 -11.73 1.52 -6.53
CA LYS A 20 -11.28 0.94 -7.81
C LYS A 20 -10.17 1.75 -8.44
N VAL A 21 -10.33 3.09 -8.48
CA VAL A 21 -9.30 4.00 -8.98
C VAL A 21 -8.02 3.86 -8.14
N ALA A 22 -8.14 3.81 -6.82
CA ALA A 22 -6.99 3.67 -5.92
C ALA A 22 -6.19 2.38 -6.19
N GLN A 23 -6.85 1.26 -6.52
CA GLN A 23 -6.16 0.01 -6.90
C GLN A 23 -5.37 0.09 -8.21
N LEU A 24 -5.67 1.06 -9.07
CA LEU A 24 -4.91 1.32 -10.30
C LEU A 24 -3.76 2.32 -10.08
N CYS A 25 -3.65 2.88 -8.88
CA CYS A 25 -2.65 3.89 -8.53
C CYS A 25 -1.49 3.30 -7.71
N ALA A 26 -0.40 4.04 -7.72
CA ALA A 26 0.78 3.79 -6.91
C ALA A 26 1.14 5.04 -6.10
N VAL A 27 1.70 4.85 -4.91
CA VAL A 27 2.29 5.95 -4.14
C VAL A 27 3.69 5.60 -3.68
N HIS A 28 4.59 6.58 -3.75
CA HIS A 28 5.94 6.44 -3.25
C HIS A 28 5.96 6.41 -1.71
N ALA A 29 6.73 5.50 -1.10
CA ALA A 29 6.73 5.26 0.34
C ALA A 29 7.03 6.53 1.18
N ASN A 30 7.90 7.41 0.69
CA ASN A 30 8.19 8.71 1.31
C ASN A 30 6.96 9.61 1.59
N ARG A 31 5.83 9.44 0.87
CA ARG A 31 4.60 10.20 1.10
C ARG A 31 3.91 9.79 2.40
N LEU A 32 4.30 8.65 2.97
CA LEU A 32 3.73 8.05 4.18
C LEU A 32 4.64 8.24 5.40
N LEU A 33 5.72 9.00 5.26
CA LEU A 33 6.70 9.24 6.31
C LEU A 33 6.58 10.64 6.93
N GLU A 34 6.86 10.72 8.22
CA GLU A 34 7.24 11.93 8.96
C GLU A 34 8.66 11.71 9.50
N GLY A 35 9.66 12.35 8.88
CA GLY A 35 11.06 11.95 9.05
C GLY A 35 11.26 10.50 8.61
N LYS A 36 11.81 9.66 9.50
CA LYS A 36 12.02 8.21 9.24
C LYS A 36 10.86 7.30 9.67
N LYS A 37 9.77 7.85 10.23
CA LYS A 37 8.68 7.04 10.82
C LYS A 37 7.41 7.10 9.99
N PHE A 38 6.67 5.99 9.98
CA PHE A 38 5.33 5.94 9.39
C PHE A 38 4.41 6.98 10.06
N SER A 39 3.76 7.80 9.23
CA SER A 39 2.78 8.80 9.65
C SER A 39 1.38 8.30 9.35
N GLU A 40 0.66 7.91 10.40
CA GLU A 40 -0.73 7.49 10.27
C GLU A 40 -1.63 8.64 9.78
N GLU A 41 -1.33 9.88 10.15
CA GLU A 41 -2.04 11.06 9.66
C GLU A 41 -1.94 11.19 8.14
N LYS A 42 -0.71 11.15 7.59
CA LYS A 42 -0.50 11.16 6.15
C LYS A 42 -1.16 9.95 5.48
N ALA A 43 -1.08 8.77 6.08
CA ALA A 43 -1.72 7.56 5.56
C ALA A 43 -3.24 7.68 5.51
N ARG A 44 -3.90 8.30 6.50
CA ARG A 44 -5.35 8.54 6.48
C ARG A 44 -5.78 9.40 5.30
N THR A 45 -4.96 10.34 4.87
CA THR A 45 -5.24 11.17 3.70
C THR A 45 -4.89 10.45 2.39
N VAL A 46 -3.67 9.91 2.30
CA VAL A 46 -3.11 9.36 1.06
C VAL A 46 -3.72 8.00 0.70
N LEU A 47 -4.02 7.18 1.70
CA LEU A 47 -4.51 5.81 1.56
C LEU A 47 -5.99 5.67 1.97
N ALA A 48 -6.74 6.77 1.99
CA ALA A 48 -8.13 6.81 2.47
C ALA A 48 -9.03 5.74 1.82
N HIS A 49 -8.80 5.49 0.52
CA HIS A 49 -9.55 4.52 -0.28
C HIS A 49 -8.72 3.26 -0.59
N GLY A 50 -7.63 3.02 0.15
CA GLY A 50 -6.61 2.02 -0.16
C GLY A 50 -5.62 2.50 -1.23
N ILE A 51 -4.81 1.58 -1.75
CA ILE A 51 -3.88 1.80 -2.85
C ILE A 51 -3.53 0.46 -3.50
N GLY A 52 -3.24 0.43 -4.80
CA GLY A 52 -2.76 -0.78 -5.47
C GLY A 52 -1.30 -1.09 -5.17
N GLN A 53 -0.45 -0.05 -5.16
CA GLN A 53 1.00 -0.21 -5.05
C GLN A 53 1.64 0.81 -4.11
N ILE A 54 2.63 0.34 -3.35
CA ILE A 54 3.63 1.19 -2.70
C ILE A 54 4.93 1.03 -3.46
N THR A 55 5.49 2.13 -3.96
CA THR A 55 6.75 2.12 -4.69
C THR A 55 7.90 2.58 -3.82
N ARG A 56 9.10 2.04 -4.07
CA ARG A 56 10.38 2.54 -3.52
C ARG A 56 10.43 2.58 -1.99
N LEU A 57 9.84 1.57 -1.36
CA LEU A 57 9.90 1.34 0.08
C LEU A 57 11.33 1.04 0.56
N LEU A 58 12.02 0.09 -0.08
CA LEU A 58 13.43 -0.26 0.17
C LEU A 58 14.38 0.74 -0.51
N GLY A 59 13.93 1.43 -1.55
CA GLY A 59 14.69 2.49 -2.21
C GLY A 59 14.57 3.88 -1.57
N THR A 60 14.02 4.00 -0.35
CA THR A 60 13.89 5.29 0.36
C THR A 60 15.25 5.67 0.98
N PRO A 61 15.90 6.78 0.54
CA PRO A 61 17.32 7.04 0.84
C PRO A 61 17.68 7.18 2.33
N GLU A 62 16.72 7.51 3.18
CA GLU A 62 16.96 7.79 4.60
C GLU A 62 16.72 6.56 5.50
N LEU A 63 16.24 5.45 4.96
CA LEU A 63 15.88 4.27 5.75
C LEU A 63 16.92 3.17 5.62
N GLU A 64 17.32 2.61 6.76
CA GLU A 64 18.03 1.33 6.82
C GLU A 64 17.07 0.17 6.51
N PRO A 65 17.57 -1.03 6.13
CA PRO A 65 16.73 -2.17 5.77
C PRO A 65 15.70 -2.55 6.83
N GLU A 66 16.07 -2.57 8.11
CA GLU A 66 15.16 -2.86 9.22
C GLU A 66 14.05 -1.80 9.33
N GLU A 67 14.40 -0.51 9.18
CA GLU A 67 13.44 0.60 9.22
C GLU A 67 12.45 0.49 8.05
N ALA A 68 12.92 0.08 6.87
CA ALA A 68 12.07 -0.14 5.71
C ALA A 68 11.10 -1.32 5.90
N VAL A 69 11.54 -2.42 6.53
CA VAL A 69 10.68 -3.55 6.89
C VAL A 69 9.61 -3.11 7.91
N GLU A 70 9.99 -2.34 8.92
CA GLU A 70 9.05 -1.78 9.89
C GLU A 70 8.00 -0.89 9.22
N LEU A 71 8.42 -0.02 8.29
CA LEU A 71 7.54 0.81 7.49
C LEU A 71 6.58 -0.04 6.65
N GLY A 72 7.08 -1.04 5.94
CA GLY A 72 6.26 -1.94 5.12
C GLY A 72 5.19 -2.64 5.94
N ASN A 73 5.58 -3.17 7.11
CA ASN A 73 4.64 -3.80 8.03
C ASN A 73 3.59 -2.81 8.58
N ALA A 74 3.99 -1.58 8.89
CA ALA A 74 3.07 -0.54 9.33
C ALA A 74 2.05 -0.16 8.25
N ILE A 75 2.49 0.01 7.00
CA ILE A 75 1.61 0.30 5.86
C ILE A 75 0.63 -0.85 5.62
N GLN A 76 1.11 -2.10 5.61
CA GLN A 76 0.24 -3.26 5.39
C GLN A 76 -0.79 -3.42 6.51
N ARG A 77 -0.40 -3.21 7.78
CA ARG A 77 -1.35 -3.19 8.90
C ARG A 77 -2.39 -2.07 8.74
N PHE A 78 -1.97 -0.86 8.39
CA PHE A 78 -2.88 0.24 8.15
C PHE A 78 -3.90 -0.10 7.05
N LEU A 79 -3.44 -0.61 5.90
CA LEU A 79 -4.33 -0.99 4.80
C LEU A 79 -5.32 -2.07 5.22
N LYS A 80 -4.87 -3.12 5.92
CA LYS A 80 -5.72 -4.23 6.36
C LYS A 80 -6.73 -3.84 7.45
N GLU A 81 -6.32 -2.99 8.39
CA GLU A 81 -7.11 -2.73 9.61
C GLU A 81 -7.90 -1.42 9.55
N LYS A 82 -7.47 -0.46 8.72
CA LYS A 82 -8.03 0.91 8.69
C LYS A 82 -8.73 1.27 7.39
N THR A 83 -8.58 0.47 6.32
CA THR A 83 -9.39 0.64 5.10
C THR A 83 -10.58 -0.31 5.10
N ARG A 84 -11.66 0.08 4.41
CA ARG A 84 -12.96 -0.59 4.48
C ARG A 84 -12.94 -2.05 4.02
N LEU A 85 -12.17 -2.36 2.98
CA LEU A 85 -12.07 -3.72 2.40
C LEU A 85 -10.80 -4.47 2.81
N GLY A 86 -9.87 -3.81 3.52
CA GLY A 86 -8.67 -4.46 4.06
C GLY A 86 -7.71 -5.02 2.99
N ILE A 87 -7.71 -4.44 1.78
CA ILE A 87 -6.90 -4.94 0.66
C ILE A 87 -5.45 -4.46 0.84
N PRO A 88 -4.46 -5.38 0.89
CA PRO A 88 -3.06 -5.02 0.98
C PRO A 88 -2.54 -4.42 -0.33
N ALA A 89 -1.48 -3.63 -0.26
CA ALA A 89 -0.82 -3.08 -1.44
C ALA A 89 0.31 -4.01 -1.92
N MET A 90 0.57 -4.01 -3.22
CA MET A 90 1.79 -4.61 -3.77
C MET A 90 3.00 -3.71 -3.45
N ILE A 91 4.07 -4.29 -2.93
CA ILE A 91 5.34 -3.59 -2.79
C ILE A 91 6.08 -3.70 -4.12
N HIS A 92 6.32 -2.56 -4.76
CA HIS A 92 6.93 -2.46 -6.07
C HIS A 92 8.31 -1.80 -5.93
N GLU A 93 9.36 -2.57 -6.23
CA GLU A 93 10.75 -2.14 -6.24
C GLU A 93 11.40 -2.27 -7.60
N GLU A 94 12.49 -1.51 -7.78
CA GLU A 94 13.40 -1.64 -8.90
C GLU A 94 14.54 -2.60 -8.54
N CYS A 95 14.48 -3.84 -9.01
CA CYS A 95 15.54 -4.84 -8.84
C CYS A 95 16.41 -4.98 -10.11
N LEU A 96 16.76 -3.86 -10.76
CA LEU A 96 17.50 -3.89 -12.03
C LEU A 96 18.86 -4.61 -11.90
N SER A 97 19.54 -4.46 -10.76
CA SER A 97 20.86 -5.04 -10.52
C SER A 97 21.11 -5.43 -9.06
N GLY A 98 20.06 -5.80 -8.34
CA GLY A 98 20.13 -6.20 -6.92
C GLY A 98 19.76 -5.07 -5.97
#